data_AF-A0A7W0SG16-F1
#
_entry.id   AF-A0A7W0SG16-F1
#
_cell.length_a   1.000
_cell.length_b   1.000
_cell.length_c   1.000
_cell.angle_alpha   90.00
_cell.angle_beta   90.00
_cell.angle_gamma   90.00
#
_symmetry.space_group_name_H-M   'P 1'
#
loop_
_entity.id
_entity.type
_entity.pdbx_description
1 polymer ?
#
loop_
_entity_poly.entity_id
_entity_poly.type
_entity_poly.pdbx_seq_one_letter_code
_entity_poly.pdbx_strand_id
1 'polypeptide(L)'
;MTDEHHLSHPSPAQYVKIAVGLAVLTAIEVALFYINNALGLGWINTAALLTLAFFKFFVVVGWYMHIRYEKAAVSRFFIFGFVLAFSLYGVVLIGLGVLAATR
;
A
#
# COMPACT_ATOMS: atom_id res chain seq x y z
N MET A 1 -29.97 28.38 -24.22
CA MET A 1 -30.16 27.43 -23.11
C MET A 1 -28.83 26.74 -22.95
N THR A 2 -28.10 27.08 -21.90
CA THR A 2 -26.71 26.67 -21.67
C THR A 2 -26.69 25.24 -21.15
N ASP A 3 -26.19 24.30 -21.96
CA ASP A 3 -25.95 22.93 -21.53
C ASP A 3 -24.81 22.91 -20.51
N GLU A 4 -25.23 22.63 -19.28
CA GLU A 4 -24.43 22.48 -18.09
C GLU A 4 -23.30 21.46 -18.32
N HIS A 5 -22.08 21.93 -18.12
CA HIS A 5 -20.84 21.16 -18.20
C HIS A 5 -20.84 20.12 -17.06
N HIS A 6 -21.36 18.92 -17.32
CA HIS A 6 -21.33 17.81 -16.37
C HIS A 6 -19.89 17.48 -16.00
N LEU A 7 -19.47 17.97 -14.84
CA LEU A 7 -18.20 17.66 -14.21
C LEU A 7 -18.11 16.14 -14.01
N SER A 8 -17.22 15.51 -14.77
CA SER A 8 -16.89 14.09 -14.74
C SER A 8 -16.32 13.68 -13.37
N HIS A 9 -17.20 13.48 -12.39
CA HIS A 9 -16.83 12.82 -11.14
C HIS A 9 -16.52 11.34 -11.45
N PRO A 10 -15.34 10.82 -11.05
CA PRO A 10 -14.99 9.42 -11.28
C PRO A 10 -16.08 8.53 -10.67
N SER A 11 -16.69 7.70 -11.52
CA SER A 11 -17.83 6.86 -11.12
C SER A 11 -17.43 5.94 -9.96
N PRO A 12 -18.25 5.83 -8.90
CA PRO A 12 -18.06 4.88 -7.80
C PRO A 12 -17.78 3.44 -8.26
N ALA A 13 -18.31 3.06 -9.44
CA ALA A 13 -18.08 1.75 -10.05
C ALA A 13 -16.60 1.44 -10.31
N GLN A 14 -15.76 2.45 -10.57
CA GLN A 14 -14.33 2.24 -10.82
C GLN A 14 -13.58 1.89 -9.53
N TYR A 15 -13.92 2.52 -8.42
CA TYR A 15 -13.37 2.19 -7.10
C TYR A 15 -13.75 0.76 -6.70
N VAL A 16 -15.01 0.37 -6.90
CA VAL A 16 -15.46 -1.01 -6.60
C VAL A 16 -14.66 -2.06 -7.39
N LYS A 17 -14.38 -1.82 -8.68
CA LYS A 17 -13.53 -2.73 -9.47
C LYS A 17 -12.13 -2.89 -8.89
N ILE A 18 -11.51 -1.78 -8.45
CA ILE A 18 -10.18 -1.81 -7.82
C ILE A 18 -10.25 -2.52 -6.47
N ALA A 19 -11.33 -2.30 -5.69
CA ALA A 19 -11.56 -2.97 -4.40
C ALA A 19 -11.61 -4.48 -4.56
N VAL A 20 -12.37 -4.96 -5.55
CA VAL A 20 -12.48 -6.38 -5.86
C VAL A 20 -11.12 -6.96 -6.25
N GLY A 21 -10.34 -6.24 -7.08
CA GLY A 21 -8.97 -6.66 -7.42
C GLY A 21 -8.05 -6.77 -6.19
N LEU A 22 -8.10 -5.78 -5.29
CA LEU A 22 -7.36 -5.80 -4.01
C LEU A 22 -7.80 -6.95 -3.09
N ALA A 23 -9.10 -7.23 -3.04
CA ALA A 23 -9.66 -8.32 -2.26
C ALA A 23 -9.18 -9.67 -2.78
N VAL A 24 -9.21 -9.90 -4.10
CA VAL A 24 -8.66 -11.12 -4.72
C VAL A 24 -7.17 -11.26 -4.45
N LEU A 25 -6.40 -10.18 -4.60
CA LEU A 25 -4.96 -10.17 -4.29
C LEU A 25 -4.70 -10.50 -2.81
N THR A 26 -5.63 -10.17 -1.92
CA THR A 26 -5.57 -10.50 -0.49
C THR A 26 -5.95 -11.93 -0.19
N ALA A 27 -6.97 -12.46 -0.86
CA ALA A 27 -7.27 -13.89 -0.79
C ALA A 27 -6.08 -14.74 -1.25
N ILE A 28 -5.40 -14.35 -2.33
CA ILE A 28 -4.19 -15.01 -2.82
C ILE A 28 -3.07 -14.95 -1.78
N GLU A 29 -2.82 -13.78 -1.19
CA GLU A 29 -1.78 -13.61 -0.17
C GLU A 29 -2.04 -14.49 1.07
N VAL A 30 -3.28 -14.52 1.54
CA VAL A 30 -3.69 -15.38 2.67
C VAL A 30 -3.56 -16.85 2.30
N ALA A 31 -3.98 -17.25 1.10
CA ALA A 31 -3.82 -18.62 0.63
C ALA A 31 -2.35 -19.04 0.59
N LEU A 32 -1.47 -18.20 0.01
CA LEU A 32 -0.01 -18.40 -0.02
C LEU A 32 0.58 -18.54 1.38
N PHE A 33 0.14 -17.71 2.33
CA PHE A 33 0.57 -17.80 3.73
C PHE A 33 0.24 -19.16 4.35
N TYR A 34 -0.96 -19.70 4.12
CA TYR A 34 -1.37 -20.99 4.68
C TYR A 34 -0.71 -22.21 4.02
N ILE A 35 -0.50 -22.17 2.70
CA ILE A 35 0.09 -23.29 1.95
C ILE A 35 1.62 -23.27 1.91
N ASN A 36 2.25 -22.19 2.39
CA ASN A 36 3.71 -22.02 2.44
C ASN A 36 4.46 -23.24 3.00
N ASN A 37 3.98 -23.76 4.14
CA ASN A 37 4.63 -24.88 4.82
C ASN A 37 4.58 -26.17 3.99
N ALA A 38 3.55 -26.34 3.15
CA ALA A 38 3.43 -27.49 2.25
C ALA A 38 4.29 -27.34 0.98
N LEU A 39 4.57 -26.10 0.56
CA LEU A 39 5.34 -25.80 -0.65
C LEU A 39 6.86 -25.66 -0.41
N GLY A 40 7.32 -25.67 0.85
CA GLY A 40 8.75 -25.60 1.18
C GLY A 40 9.45 -24.30 0.75
N LEU A 41 8.68 -23.22 0.53
CA LEU A 41 9.17 -21.99 -0.10
C LEU A 41 10.09 -21.14 0.78
N GLY A 42 10.16 -21.42 2.09
CA GLY A 42 11.10 -20.77 3.01
C GLY A 42 11.13 -19.24 2.87
N TRP A 43 12.31 -18.69 2.58
CA TRP A 43 12.53 -17.24 2.41
C TRP A 43 11.78 -16.64 1.20
N ILE A 44 11.53 -17.43 0.15
CA ILE A 44 10.90 -16.97 -1.09
C ILE A 44 9.46 -16.57 -0.82
N ASN A 45 8.76 -17.29 0.07
CA ASN A 45 7.41 -16.91 0.46
C ASN A 45 7.39 -15.56 1.19
N THR A 46 8.32 -15.32 2.11
CA THR A 46 8.43 -14.04 2.81
C THR A 46 8.66 -12.89 1.82
N ALA A 47 9.56 -13.07 0.85
CA ALA A 47 9.80 -12.06 -0.18
C ALA A 47 8.55 -11.83 -1.06
N ALA A 48 7.82 -12.90 -1.42
CA ALA A 48 6.58 -12.81 -2.20
C ALA A 48 5.47 -12.07 -1.44
N LEU A 49 5.23 -12.42 -0.17
CA LEU A 49 4.24 -11.76 0.69
C LEU A 49 4.58 -10.28 0.88
N LEU A 50 5.85 -9.96 1.12
CA LEU A 50 6.30 -8.57 1.25
C LEU A 50 6.06 -7.78 -0.05
N THR A 51 6.33 -8.39 -1.19
CA THR A 51 6.08 -7.77 -2.52
C THR A 51 4.59 -7.51 -2.74
N LEU A 52 3.73 -8.49 -2.41
CA LEU A 52 2.28 -8.36 -2.52
C LEU A 52 1.75 -7.24 -1.61
N ALA A 53 2.22 -7.17 -0.37
CA ALA A 53 1.86 -6.12 0.57
C ALA A 53 2.29 -4.73 0.07
N PHE A 54 3.50 -4.62 -0.47
CA PHE A 54 4.02 -3.38 -1.06
C PHE A 54 3.17 -2.91 -2.24
N PHE A 55 2.82 -3.83 -3.14
CA PHE A 55 2.00 -3.51 -4.30
C PHE A 55 0.61 -3.00 -3.90
N LYS A 56 -0.03 -3.65 -2.93
CA LYS A 56 -1.34 -3.21 -2.39
C LYS A 56 -1.27 -1.82 -1.80
N PHE A 57 -0.24 -1.55 -1.00
CA PHE A 57 -0.04 -0.24 -0.40
C PHE A 57 -0.02 0.86 -1.47
N PHE A 58 0.73 0.67 -2.56
CA PHE A 58 0.77 1.64 -3.66
C PHE A 58 -0.57 1.81 -4.37
N VAL A 59 -1.29 0.72 -4.63
CA VAL A 59 -2.63 0.81 -5.25
C VAL A 59 -3.60 1.58 -4.34
N VAL A 60 -3.56 1.32 -3.04
CA VAL A 60 -4.41 2.02 -2.05
C VAL A 60 -4.05 3.51 -1.97
N VAL A 61 -2.76 3.84 -1.87
CA VAL A 61 -2.29 5.23 -1.79
C VAL A 61 -2.60 5.99 -3.09
N GLY A 62 -2.43 5.38 -4.25
CA GLY A 62 -2.69 6.02 -5.54
C GLY A 62 -4.18 6.28 -5.80
N TRP A 63 -5.04 5.32 -5.48
CA TRP A 63 -6.47 5.39 -5.82
C TRP A 63 -7.36 5.82 -4.66
N TYR A 64 -7.23 5.23 -3.47
CA TYR A 64 -8.14 5.45 -2.34
C TYR A 64 -7.75 6.63 -1.45
N MET A 65 -6.45 6.95 -1.34
CA MET A 65 -6.00 8.16 -0.64
C MET A 65 -6.12 9.43 -1.53
N HIS A 66 -6.77 9.32 -2.70
CA HIS A 66 -7.07 10.42 -3.61
C HIS A 66 -5.86 11.25 -4.08
N ILE A 67 -4.62 10.79 -3.85
CA ILE A 67 -3.40 11.48 -4.27
C ILE A 67 -3.39 11.80 -5.78
N ARG A 68 -3.99 10.93 -6.58
CA ARG A 68 -4.11 11.11 -8.04
C ARG A 68 -5.07 12.23 -8.45
N TYR A 69 -6.05 12.57 -7.61
CA TYR A 69 -7.16 13.46 -7.95
C TYR A 69 -7.16 14.79 -7.17
N GLU A 70 -6.38 14.85 -6.09
CA GLU A 70 -6.27 16.00 -5.21
C GLU A 70 -5.13 16.95 -5.59
N LYS A 71 -5.14 18.16 -5.02
CA LYS A 71 -4.07 19.15 -5.23
C LYS A 71 -2.73 18.61 -4.72
N ALA A 72 -1.65 18.97 -5.41
CA ALA A 72 -0.29 18.55 -5.06
C ALA A 72 0.12 18.86 -3.59
N ALA A 73 -0.51 19.84 -2.95
CA ALA A 73 -0.30 20.15 -1.53
C ALA A 73 -0.70 19.00 -0.58
N VAL A 74 -1.86 18.36 -0.82
CA VAL A 74 -2.35 17.24 0.02
C VAL A 74 -1.49 15.99 -0.20
N SER A 75 -1.13 15.72 -1.46
CA SER A 75 -0.19 14.65 -1.82
C SER A 75 1.17 14.81 -1.14
N ARG A 76 1.74 16.02 -1.14
CA ARG A 76 3.02 16.31 -0.46
C ARG A 76 2.94 16.10 1.05
N PHE A 77 1.83 16.47 1.68
CA PHE A 77 1.63 16.25 3.11
C PHE A 77 1.63 14.76 3.46
N PHE A 78 0.98 13.93 2.64
CA PHE A 78 1.00 12.47 2.83
C PHE A 78 2.42 11.89 2.67
N ILE A 79 3.15 12.29 1.64
CA ILE A 79 4.54 11.85 1.41
C ILE A 79 5.44 12.28 2.57
N PHE A 80 5.26 13.50 3.09
CA PHE A 80 5.99 13.97 4.26
C PHE A 80 5.71 13.09 5.49
N GLY A 81 4.45 12.76 5.75
CA GLY A 81 4.08 11.83 6.82
C GLY A 81 4.69 10.44 6.64
N PHE A 82 4.72 9.92 5.40
CA PHE A 82 5.35 8.64 5.08
C PHE A 82 6.86 8.66 5.37
N VAL A 83 7.58 9.69 4.90
CA VAL A 83 9.02 9.85 5.17
C VAL A 83 9.30 10.02 6.66
N LEU A 84 8.48 10.80 7.37
CA LEU A 84 8.60 11.00 8.80
C LEU A 84 8.41 9.68 9.56
N ALA A 85 7.41 8.88 9.22
CA ALA A 85 7.15 7.59 9.86
C ALA A 85 8.35 6.62 9.69
N PHE A 86 8.90 6.52 8.48
CA PHE A 86 10.09 5.70 8.23
C PHE A 86 11.33 6.22 8.97
N SER A 87 11.51 7.53 9.01
CA SER A 87 12.62 8.16 9.74
C SER A 87 12.54 7.89 11.24
N LEU A 88 11.37 8.11 11.86
CA LEU A 88 11.16 7.84 13.29
C LEU A 88 11.33 6.36 13.63
N TYR A 89 10.79 5.47 12.79
CA TYR A 89 10.98 4.03 12.97
C TYR A 89 12.47 3.66 12.94
N GLY A 90 13.24 4.19 11.98
CA GLY A 90 14.69 4.00 11.90
C GLY A 90 15.43 4.52 13.14
N VAL A 91 15.11 5.73 13.60
CA VAL A 91 15.70 6.32 14.82
C VAL A 91 15.42 5.45 16.05
N VAL A 92 14.19 4.94 16.19
CA VAL A 92 13.81 4.05 17.30
C VAL A 92 14.58 2.73 17.24
N LEU A 93 14.73 2.11 16.07
CA LEU A 93 15.51 0.88 15.91
C LEU A 93 16.99 1.07 16.26
N ILE A 94 17.57 2.23 15.91
CA ILE A 94 18.94 2.59 16.28
C ILE A 94 19.02 2.79 17.81
N GLY A 95 18.08 3.54 18.39
CA GLY A 95 18.04 3.85 19.83
C GLY A 95 17.82 2.62 20.72
N LEU A 96 16.99 1.66 20.27
CA LEU A 96 16.81 0.36 20.94
C LEU A 96 18.01 -0.58 20.78
N GLY A 97 19.04 -0.18 20.02
CA GLY A 97 20.23 -0.99 19.81
C GLY A 97 19.99 -2.22 18.95
N VAL A 98 18.84 -2.38 18.29
CA VAL A 98 18.57 -3.54 17.41
C VAL A 98 19.58 -3.61 16.26
N LEU A 99 20.05 -2.45 15.78
CA LEU A 99 21.10 -2.31 14.77
C LEU A 99 22.53 -2.27 15.34
N ALA A 100 22.68 -2.09 16.66
CA ALA A 100 23.98 -1.96 17.35
C ALA A 100 24.38 -3.21 18.16
N ALA A 101 23.41 -4.01 18.60
CA ALA A 101 23.55 -5.22 19.41
C ALA A 101 23.67 -6.50 18.57
N THR A 102 23.60 -6.40 17.24
CA THR A 102 23.88 -7.50 16.30
C THR A 102 25.38 -7.64 15.99
N ARG A 103 26.26 -7.13 16.86
CA ARG A 103 27.70 -7.40 16.90
C ARG A 103 28.09 -8.15 18.16
#